data_AF-A0A977KXK5-F1
#
_entry.id   AF-A0A977KXK5-F1
#
_cell.length_a   1.000
_cell.length_b   1.000
_cell.length_c   1.000
_cell.angle_alpha   90.00
_cell.angle_beta   90.00
_cell.angle_gamma   90.00
#
_symmetry.space_group_name_H-M   'P 1'
#
loop_
_entity.id
_entity.type
_entity.pdbx_description
1 polymer ?
#
loop_
_entity_poly.entity_id
_entity_poly.type
_entity_poly.pdbx_seq_one_letter_code
_entity_poly.pdbx_strand_id
1 'polypeptide(L)'
;MQRPDSKISRQRGVILTAIGYQKLHRAKLNQEIEQNNRCTLDSLRQTTGLTANTLSKIFSRSAAVDKRSLHACFSAFNLDLDGQDYLSVLPLPTKTANFYVGGKKELLKEP
;
A
#
# COMPACT_ATOMS: atom_id res chain seq x y z
N MET A 1 -2.26 -17.94 -34.39
CA MET A 1 -1.68 -18.35 -33.09
C MET A 1 -1.00 -17.11 -32.49
N GLN A 2 -1.61 -16.44 -31.50
CA GLN A 2 -0.99 -15.32 -30.77
C GLN A 2 -1.15 -15.57 -29.26
N ARG A 3 -0.04 -15.69 -28.54
CA ARG A 3 0.11 -15.38 -27.10
C ARG A 3 0.87 -14.05 -27.06
N PRO A 4 0.50 -13.03 -26.27
CA PRO A 4 0.73 -13.01 -24.81
C PRO A 4 -0.45 -12.27 -24.12
N ASP A 5 -0.60 -12.06 -22.82
CA ASP A 5 0.28 -11.96 -21.67
C ASP A 5 -0.55 -12.54 -20.52
N SER A 6 -0.04 -13.56 -19.86
CA SER A 6 -0.59 -13.97 -18.59
C SER A 6 -0.41 -12.77 -17.67
N LYS A 7 -1.46 -11.94 -17.51
CA LYS A 7 -1.59 -11.00 -16.39
C LYS A 7 -1.58 -11.84 -15.13
N ILE A 8 -0.40 -12.28 -14.73
CA ILE A 8 -0.11 -12.80 -13.41
C ILE A 8 -0.40 -11.62 -12.52
N SER A 9 -1.63 -11.57 -12.00
CA SER A 9 -2.02 -10.70 -10.91
C SER A 9 -1.01 -10.97 -9.80
N ARG A 10 0.00 -10.11 -9.69
CA ARG A 10 1.01 -10.18 -8.63
C ARG A 10 0.27 -9.79 -7.35
N GLN A 11 -0.37 -10.78 -6.73
CA GLN A 11 -1.14 -10.70 -5.48
C GLN A 11 -0.24 -10.44 -4.26
N ARG A 12 0.63 -9.43 -4.31
CA ARG A 12 1.46 -8.97 -3.20
C ARG A 12 1.68 -7.47 -3.27
N GLY A 13 0.57 -6.72 -3.33
CA GLY A 13 0.62 -5.28 -3.18
C GLY A 13 0.63 -4.90 -1.70
N VAL A 14 1.40 -3.89 -1.35
CA VAL A 14 1.29 -3.18 -0.07
C VAL A 14 0.48 -1.90 -0.28
N ILE A 15 -0.39 -1.59 0.67
CA ILE A 15 -1.17 -0.36 0.69
C ILE A 15 -0.57 0.55 1.76
N LEU A 16 -0.43 1.83 1.43
CA LEU A 16 0.06 2.81 2.39
C LEU A 16 -0.99 3.06 3.48
N THR A 17 -0.59 2.99 4.75
CA THR A 17 -1.49 3.32 5.87
C THR A 17 -1.71 4.81 5.97
N ALA A 18 -2.69 5.22 6.78
CA ALA A 18 -2.85 6.64 7.12
C ALA A 18 -1.59 7.23 7.76
N ILE A 19 -0.89 6.44 8.59
CA ILE A 19 0.35 6.84 9.27
C ILE A 19 1.46 7.08 8.24
N GLY A 20 1.72 6.10 7.37
CA GLY A 20 2.73 6.23 6.32
C GLY A 20 2.41 7.37 5.34
N TYR A 21 1.12 7.57 5.03
CA TYR A 21 0.67 8.69 4.20
C TYR A 21 0.95 10.04 4.84
N GLN A 22 0.65 10.21 6.13
CA GLN A 22 0.95 11.46 6.83
C GLN A 22 2.45 11.73 6.88
N LYS A 23 3.27 10.69 7.10
CA LYS A 23 4.73 10.78 7.10
C LYS A 23 5.25 11.28 5.76
N LEU A 24 4.79 10.67 4.66
CA LEU A 24 5.15 11.03 3.30
C LEU A 24 4.63 12.42 2.90
N HIS A 25 3.41 12.78 3.32
CA HIS A 25 2.85 14.10 3.10
C HIS A 25 3.65 15.19 3.83
N ARG A 26 4.06 14.95 5.09
CA ARG A 26 4.93 15.86 5.84
C ARG A 26 6.28 16.04 5.18
N ALA A 27 6.91 14.95 4.73
CA ALA A 27 8.18 15.05 4.04
C ALA A 27 8.07 15.80 2.71
N LYS A 28 6.97 15.59 1.97
CA LYS A 28 6.66 16.40 0.79
C LYS A 28 6.56 17.89 1.15
N LEU A 29 5.79 18.25 2.17
CA LEU A 29 5.65 19.65 2.61
C LEU A 29 6.99 20.25 3.05
N ASN A 30 7.80 19.50 3.80
CA ASN A 30 9.14 19.92 4.18
C ASN A 30 10.01 20.17 2.95
N GLN A 31 9.97 19.29 1.96
CA GLN A 31 10.70 19.48 0.70
C GLN A 31 10.20 20.72 -0.04
N GLU A 32 8.89 21.02 -0.03
CA GLU A 32 8.36 22.26 -0.63
C GLU A 32 8.86 23.52 0.08
N ILE A 33 8.98 23.47 1.41
CA ILE A 33 9.53 24.56 2.23
C ILE A 33 11.04 24.71 2.01
N GLU A 34 11.79 23.61 2.02
CA GLU A 34 13.24 23.58 1.83
C GLU A 34 13.65 24.02 0.42
N GLN A 35 12.92 23.57 -0.60
CA GLN A 35 13.16 23.94 -2.00
C GLN A 35 12.52 25.28 -2.36
N ASN A 36 11.74 25.89 -1.46
CA ASN A 36 10.89 27.06 -1.70
C ASN A 36 10.11 26.97 -3.03
N ASN A 37 9.70 25.76 -3.41
CA ASN A 37 9.12 25.46 -4.72
C ASN A 37 8.12 24.30 -4.62
N ARG A 38 7.11 24.29 -5.49
CA ARG A 38 6.06 23.27 -5.46
C ARG A 38 6.63 21.90 -5.82
N CYS A 39 6.34 20.90 -4.99
CA CYS A 39 6.64 19.50 -5.27
C CYS A 39 5.64 18.97 -6.29
N THR A 40 5.97 19.18 -7.56
CA THR A 40 5.18 18.69 -8.69
C THR A 40 5.38 17.19 -8.90
N LEU A 41 4.44 16.56 -9.61
CA LEU A 41 4.55 15.15 -10.00
C LEU A 41 5.87 14.87 -10.75
N ASP A 42 6.38 15.81 -11.52
CA ASP A 42 7.62 15.63 -12.27
C ASP A 42 8.84 15.52 -11.35
N SER A 43 8.96 16.44 -10.39
CA SER A 43 9.97 16.39 -9.33
C SER A 43 9.90 15.06 -8.59
N LEU A 44 8.70 14.61 -8.21
CA LEU A 44 8.51 13.34 -7.53
C LEU A 44 8.96 12.15 -8.37
N ARG A 45 8.69 12.14 -9.68
CA ARG A 45 9.20 11.08 -10.57
C ARG A 45 10.73 11.11 -10.64
N GLN A 46 11.32 12.29 -10.69
CA GLN A 46 12.77 12.46 -10.76
C GLN A 46 13.45 12.01 -9.47
N THR A 47 12.91 12.35 -8.31
CA THR A 47 13.46 11.97 -7.00
C THR A 47 13.22 10.49 -6.68
N THR A 48 12.04 9.95 -7.01
CA THR A 48 11.67 8.56 -6.66
C THR A 48 12.05 7.52 -7.71
N GLY A 49 12.29 7.94 -8.96
CA GLY A 49 12.44 7.03 -10.11
C GLY A 49 11.17 6.27 -10.48
N LEU A 50 10.02 6.62 -9.89
CA LEU A 50 8.74 5.94 -10.14
C LEU A 50 7.94 6.62 -11.26
N THR A 51 6.99 5.87 -11.81
CA THR A 51 6.03 6.44 -12.77
C THR A 51 4.98 7.29 -12.06
N ALA A 52 4.46 8.33 -12.73
CA ALA A 52 3.35 9.14 -12.23
C ALA A 52 2.15 8.29 -11.81
N ASN A 53 1.90 7.20 -12.53
CA ASN A 53 0.81 6.26 -12.24
C ASN A 53 1.02 5.56 -10.88
N THR A 54 2.24 5.10 -10.60
CA THR A 54 2.58 4.50 -9.31
C THR A 54 2.47 5.52 -8.17
N LEU A 55 2.98 6.74 -8.38
CA LEU A 55 2.87 7.82 -7.38
C LEU A 55 1.40 8.15 -7.10
N SER A 56 0.58 8.34 -8.13
CA SER A 56 -0.87 8.58 -7.98
C SER A 56 -1.53 7.49 -7.14
N LYS A 57 -1.20 6.22 -7.36
CA LYS A 57 -1.73 5.11 -6.54
C LYS A 57 -1.32 5.21 -5.06
N ILE A 58 -0.08 5.57 -4.79
CA ILE A 58 0.46 5.75 -3.42
C ILE A 58 -0.25 6.93 -2.73
N PHE A 59 -0.31 8.09 -3.39
CA PHE A 59 -0.91 9.31 -2.82
C PHE A 59 -2.42 9.20 -2.68
N SER A 60 -3.12 8.61 -3.64
CA SER A 60 -4.57 8.40 -3.55
C SER A 60 -4.94 7.25 -2.62
N ARG A 61 -3.98 6.43 -2.17
CA ARG A 61 -4.20 5.17 -1.41
C ARG A 61 -5.24 4.25 -2.07
N SER A 62 -5.47 4.44 -3.37
CA SER A 62 -6.57 3.80 -4.10
C SER A 62 -6.22 2.39 -4.55
N ALA A 63 -4.92 2.10 -4.68
CA ALA A 63 -4.45 0.79 -5.12
C ALA A 63 -3.18 0.37 -4.37
N ALA A 64 -3.04 -0.94 -4.21
CA ALA A 64 -1.84 -1.54 -3.67
C ALA A 64 -0.68 -1.41 -4.68
N VAL A 65 0.52 -1.13 -4.17
CA VAL A 65 1.76 -1.01 -4.96
C VAL A 65 2.79 -2.02 -4.49
N ASP A 66 3.82 -2.28 -5.29
CA ASP A 66 4.92 -3.15 -4.84
C ASP A 66 5.66 -2.55 -3.65
N LYS A 67 6.07 -3.39 -2.68
CA LYS A 67 6.85 -2.96 -1.51
C LYS A 67 8.14 -2.22 -1.91
N ARG A 68 8.80 -2.65 -2.99
CA ARG A 68 9.99 -1.98 -3.53
C ARG A 68 9.69 -0.56 -4.00
N SER A 69 8.56 -0.37 -4.69
CA SER A 69 8.11 0.95 -5.14
C SER A 69 7.78 1.85 -3.96
N LEU A 70 7.12 1.30 -2.94
CA LEU A 70 6.83 2.06 -1.72
C LEU A 70 8.12 2.49 -1.00
N HIS A 71 9.07 1.57 -0.86
CA HIS A 71 10.37 1.84 -0.25
C HIS A 71 11.17 2.88 -1.05
N ALA A 72 11.22 2.76 -2.37
CA ALA A 72 11.87 3.76 -3.23
C ALA A 72 11.23 5.15 -3.07
N CYS A 73 9.90 5.19 -2.95
CA CYS A 73 9.17 6.43 -2.70
C CYS A 73 9.58 7.06 -1.35
N PHE A 74 9.64 6.27 -0.27
CA PHE A 74 10.04 6.75 1.05
C PHE A 74 11.49 7.21 1.08
N SER A 75 12.39 6.41 0.52
CA SER A 75 13.82 6.70 0.47
C SER A 75 14.12 7.99 -0.30
N ALA A 76 13.33 8.33 -1.32
CA ALA A 76 13.45 9.56 -2.08
C ALA A 76 13.23 10.82 -1.23
N PHE A 77 12.39 10.71 -0.20
CA PHE A 77 12.12 11.76 0.77
C PHE A 77 13.01 11.62 2.03
N ASN A 78 14.05 10.79 1.96
CA ASN A 78 14.91 10.47 3.10
C ASN A 78 14.13 9.93 4.32
N LEU A 79 13.02 9.22 4.05
CA LEU A 79 12.20 8.55 5.06
C LEU A 79 12.51 7.05 5.10
N ASP A 80 12.47 6.49 6.30
CA ASP A 80 12.50 5.04 6.49
C ASP A 80 11.07 4.46 6.45
N LEU A 81 10.90 3.36 5.72
CA LEU A 81 9.63 2.66 5.56
C LEU A 81 9.46 1.61 6.66
N ASP A 82 8.68 1.92 7.69
CA ASP A 82 8.41 1.01 8.80
C ASP A 82 7.26 0.03 8.49
N GLY A 83 7.20 -1.09 9.22
CA GLY A 83 6.10 -2.06 9.13
C GLY A 83 4.71 -1.46 9.40
N GLN A 84 4.61 -0.35 10.13
CA GLN A 84 3.36 0.37 10.39
C GLN A 84 2.97 1.35 9.27
N ASP A 85 3.92 1.73 8.41
CA ASP A 85 3.69 2.65 7.31
C ASP A 85 2.93 1.97 6.14
N TYR A 86 2.92 0.64 6.09
CA TYR A 86 2.25 -0.13 5.04
C TYR A 86 1.52 -1.36 5.54
N LEU A 87 0.39 -1.67 4.91
CA LEU A 87 -0.33 -2.92 5.10
C LEU A 87 -0.05 -3.83 3.92
N SER A 88 0.51 -5.01 4.21
CA SER A 88 0.60 -6.06 3.21
C SER A 88 -0.78 -6.66 3.02
N VAL A 89 -1.34 -6.52 1.82
CA VAL A 89 -2.54 -7.26 1.44
C VAL A 89 -2.09 -8.70 1.23
N LEU A 90 -2.03 -9.47 2.32
CA LEU A 90 -1.94 -10.92 2.22
C LEU A 90 -3.21 -11.38 1.51
N PRO A 91 -3.12 -12.17 0.44
CA PRO A 91 -4.27 -12.93 0.00
C PRO A 91 -4.63 -13.85 1.15
N LEU A 92 -5.67 -13.50 1.92
CA LEU A 92 -6.34 -14.48 2.75
C LEU A 92 -6.68 -15.64 1.81
N PRO A 93 -6.36 -16.90 2.16
CA PRO A 93 -6.91 -18.02 1.43
C PRO A 93 -8.43 -17.88 1.54
N THR A 94 -9.09 -17.60 0.41
CA THR A 94 -10.53 -17.70 0.29
C THR A 94 -10.90 -19.18 0.38
N LYS A 95 -10.98 -19.71 1.61
CA LYS A 95 -11.72 -20.92 1.92
C LYS A 95 -12.12 -20.90 3.40
N THR A 96 -13.41 -20.62 3.61
CA THR A 96 -14.22 -21.02 4.77
C THR A 96 -13.57 -20.85 6.15
N ALA A 97 -13.64 -19.64 6.71
CA ALA A 97 -13.55 -19.49 8.15
C ALA A 97 -14.90 -19.90 8.76
N ASN A 98 -15.05 -21.19 9.04
CA ASN A 98 -15.92 -21.61 10.15
C ASN A 98 -15.38 -20.94 11.40
N PHE A 99 -16.10 -19.95 11.91
CA PHE A 99 -15.86 -19.39 13.22
C PHE A 99 -16.14 -20.46 14.27
N TYR A 100 -15.12 -21.22 14.65
CA TYR A 100 -15.10 -21.88 15.96
C TYR A 100 -14.80 -20.80 17.00
N VAL A 101 -15.82 -20.02 17.35
CA VAL A 101 -15.85 -19.34 18.65
C VAL A 101 -16.51 -20.32 19.60
N GLY A 102 -15.70 -20.85 20.53
CA GLY A 102 -16.17 -21.71 21.59
C GLY A 102 -17.34 -21.05 22.34
N GLY A 103 -18.49 -21.73 22.31
CA GLY A 103 -19.69 -21.30 22.99
C GLY A 103 -20.66 -22.47 23.03
N LYS A 104 -20.59 -23.23 24.13
CA LYS A 104 -21.53 -24.22 24.66
C LYS A 104 -22.61 -24.76 23.70
N LYS A 105 -22.55 -26.08 23.45
CA LYS A 105 -23.71 -26.87 23.01
C LYS A 105 -24.74 -26.87 24.13
N GLU A 106 -25.79 -26.07 24.02
CA GLU A 106 -27.02 -26.30 24.79
C GLU A 106 -28.06 -26.83 23.81
N LEU A 107 -28.34 -28.14 23.96
CA LEU A 107 -29.28 -28.90 23.16
C LEU A 107 -30.67 -28.59 23.71
N LEU A 108 -31.36 -27.59 23.15
CA LEU A 108 -32.79 -27.44 23.40
C LEU A 108 -33.53 -28.50 22.59
N LYS A 109 -33.92 -29.57 23.30
CA LYS A 109 -34.85 -30.58 22.84
C LYS A 109 -36.24 -29.98 23.00
N GLU A 110 -36.89 -29.65 21.89
CA GLU A 110 -38.30 -29.25 21.92
C GLU A 110 -39.17 -30.48 22.30
N PRO A 111 -40.11 -30.36 23.25
CA PRO A 111 -41.22 -31.30 23.37
C PRO A 111 -42.31 -31.04 22.33
#